data_AF-A0A2U3RI06-F1
#
_entry.id   AF-A0A2U3RI06-F1
#
_cell.length_a   1.000
_cell.length_b   1.000
_cell.length_c   1.000
_cell.angle_alpha   90.00
_cell.angle_beta   90.00
_cell.angle_gamma   90.00
#
_symmetry.space_group_name_H-M   'P 1'
#
loop_
_entity.id
_entity.type
_entity.pdbx_description
1 polymer ?
#
loop_
_entity_poly.entity_id
_entity_poly.type
_entity_poly.pdbx_seq_one_letter_code
_entity_poly.pdbx_strand_id
1 'polypeptide(L)' 'MLKSAKKASKICFGGLPLVKNSERLHILITGTTGTGKTNMLNELLPQIRLHKDRAIIV' A
#
# COMPACT_ATOMS: atom_id res chain seq x y z
N MET A 1 3.80 -14.25 -9.62
CA MET A 1 4.99 -14.65 -8.81
C MET A 1 4.75 -14.57 -7.30
N LEU A 2 4.33 -13.42 -6.72
CA LEU A 2 4.13 -13.31 -5.26
C LEU A 2 2.99 -14.18 -4.71
N LYS A 3 1.86 -14.26 -5.44
CA LYS A 3 0.69 -15.07 -5.03
C LYS A 3 1.02 -16.57 -5.01
N SER A 4 1.65 -17.09 -6.06
CA SER A 4 2.08 -18.50 -6.14
C SER A 4 3.11 -18.85 -5.08
N ALA A 5 4.00 -17.92 -4.72
CA ALA A 5 4.98 -18.09 -3.66
C ALA A 5 4.45 -17.84 -2.23
N LYS A 6 3.14 -17.57 -2.05
CA LYS A 6 2.53 -17.19 -0.76
C LYS A 6 3.19 -15.97 -0.08
N LYS A 7 3.83 -15.10 -0.86
CA LYS A 7 4.53 -13.87 -0.42
C LYS A 7 3.79 -12.58 -0.75
N ALA A 8 2.53 -12.66 -1.21
CA ALA A 8 1.72 -11.47 -1.45
C ALA A 8 1.17 -10.91 -0.13
N SER A 9 1.34 -9.60 0.07
CA SER A 9 0.66 -8.84 1.13
C SER A 9 -0.81 -8.64 0.79
N LYS A 10 -1.59 -8.24 1.79
CA LYS A 10 -2.97 -7.81 1.58
C LYS A 10 -3.06 -6.40 1.01
N ILE A 11 -2.03 -5.58 1.24
CA ILE A 11 -1.91 -4.23 0.68
C ILE A 11 -1.45 -4.32 -0.78
N CYS A 12 -2.18 -3.62 -1.64
CA CYS A 12 -1.93 -3.50 -3.07
C CYS A 12 -1.89 -2.01 -3.50
N PHE A 13 -1.10 -1.71 -4.53
CA PHE A 13 -1.11 -0.41 -5.22
C PHE A 13 -1.30 -0.63 -6.71
N GLY A 14 -2.33 -0.04 -7.31
CA GLY A 14 -2.68 -0.29 -8.72
C GLY A 14 -2.86 -1.78 -9.05
N GLY A 15 -3.37 -2.57 -8.09
CA GLY A 15 -3.51 -4.03 -8.22
C GLY A 15 -2.22 -4.84 -8.05
N LEU A 16 -1.07 -4.20 -7.81
CA LEU A 16 0.20 -4.85 -7.49
C LEU A 16 0.30 -5.09 -5.97
N PRO A 17 0.29 -6.35 -5.50
CA PRO A 17 0.46 -6.63 -4.08
C PRO A 17 1.90 -6.36 -3.64
N LEU A 18 2.06 -5.79 -2.44
CA LEU A 18 3.37 -5.69 -1.80
C LEU A 18 3.90 -7.07 -1.42
N VAL A 19 5.20 -7.14 -1.11
CA VAL A 19 5.78 -8.31 -0.47
C VAL A 19 5.24 -8.39 0.95
N LYS A 20 4.75 -9.56 1.37
CA LYS A 20 4.20 -9.77 2.71
C LYS A 20 5.18 -9.30 3.80
N ASN A 21 4.67 -8.54 4.77
CA ASN A 21 5.41 -7.89 5.86
C ASN A 21 6.30 -6.70 5.44
N SER A 22 6.51 -6.42 4.15
CA SER A 22 7.26 -5.23 3.72
C SER A 22 6.51 -3.94 4.00
N GLU A 23 5.18 -3.99 4.16
CA GLU A 23 4.36 -2.85 4.59
C GLU A 23 4.78 -2.27 5.97
N ARG A 24 5.55 -3.01 6.77
CA ARG A 24 6.07 -2.57 8.07
C ARG A 24 7.45 -1.92 8.01
N LEU A 25 8.14 -1.96 6.86
CA LEU A 25 9.50 -1.47 6.69
C LEU A 25 9.57 0.02 6.29
N HIS A 26 8.47 0.75 6.48
CA HIS A 26 8.22 2.09 5.93
C HIS A 26 8.20 2.11 4.39
N ILE A 27 7.45 3.06 3.83
CA ILE A 27 7.29 3.23 2.37
C ILE A 27 7.62 4.67 2.02
N LEU A 28 8.55 4.87 1.09
CA LEU A 28 8.85 6.18 0.51
C LEU A 28 8.05 6.34 -0.79
N ILE A 29 7.18 7.35 -0.83
CA ILE A 29 6.42 7.72 -2.02
C ILE A 29 7.02 9.01 -2.58
N THR A 30 7.58 8.95 -3.79
CA THR A 30 8.21 10.12 -4.45
C THR A 30 7.61 10.35 -5.84
N GLY A 31 7.66 11.61 -6.30
CA GLY A 31 7.13 12.04 -7.59
C GLY A 31 6.82 13.54 -7.59
N THR A 32 6.72 14.15 -8.78
CA THR A 32 6.36 15.57 -8.92
C THR A 32 4.88 15.82 -8.60
N THR A 33 4.46 17.08 -8.55
CA THR A 33 3.04 17.42 -8.39
C THR A 33 2.24 16.91 -9.58
N GLY A 34 1.06 16.34 -9.32
CA GLY A 34 0.20 15.78 -10.38
C GLY A 34 0.50 14.32 -10.77
N THR A 35 1.53 13.68 -10.23
CA THR A 35 1.87 12.27 -10.56
C THR A 35 1.03 11.22 -9.84
N GLY A 36 0.02 11.62 -9.05
CA GLY A 36 -0.89 10.68 -8.40
C GLY A 36 -0.49 10.20 -7.01
N LYS A 37 0.44 10.87 -6.30
CA LYS A 37 0.77 10.52 -4.89
C LYS A 37 -0.47 10.53 -3.98
N THR A 38 -1.32 11.54 -4.10
CA THR A 38 -2.59 11.62 -3.35
C THR A 38 -3.54 10.47 -3.73
N ASN A 39 -3.58 10.10 -5.01
CA ASN A 39 -4.40 8.97 -5.47
C ASN A 39 -3.92 7.64 -4.86
N MET A 40 -2.60 7.42 -4.80
CA MET A 40 -2.02 6.25 -4.14
C MET A 40 -2.39 6.19 -2.65
N LEU A 41 -2.36 7.32 -1.93
CA LEU A 41 -2.81 7.37 -0.53
C LEU A 41 -4.31 7.09 -0.39
N ASN A 42 -5.13 7.62 -1.30
CA ASN A 42 -6.57 7.34 -1.34
C ASN A 42 -6.89 5.88 -1.68
N GLU A 43 -5.99 5.16 -2.35
CA GLU A 43 -6.09 3.71 -2.54
C GLU A 43 -5.67 2.93 -1.28
N LEU A 44 -4.68 3.43 -0.53
CA LEU A 44 -4.13 2.77 0.65
C LEU A 44 -5.07 2.81 1.86
N LEU A 45 -5.64 3.98 2.17
CA LEU A 45 -6.43 4.19 3.39
C LEU A 45 -7.66 3.25 3.49
N PRO A 46 -8.43 3.00 2.41
CA PRO A 46 -9.51 2.01 2.44
C PRO A 46 -9.02 0.59 2.77
N GLN A 47 -7.84 0.20 2.29
CA GLN A 47 -7.27 -1.12 2.55
C GLN A 47 -6.86 -1.27 4.02
N ILE A 48 -6.24 -0.25 4.60
CA ILE A 48 -5.93 -0.19 6.05
C ILE A 48 -7.21 -0.38 6.86
N ARG A 49 -8.27 0.37 6.53
CA ARG A 49 -9.56 0.28 7.21
C ARG A 49 -10.21 -1.11 7.06
N LEU A 50 -10.19 -1.67 5.86
CA LEU A 50 -10.70 -3.03 5.59
C LEU A 50 -9.98 -4.09 6.44
N HIS A 51 -8.70 -3.90 6.70
CA HIS A 51 -7.90 -4.79 7.54
C HIS A 51 -8.00 -4.53 9.04
N LYS A 52 -8.79 -3.52 9.45
CA LYS A 52 -8.93 -3.06 10.84
C LYS A 52 -7.61 -2.53 11.43
N ASP A 53 -6.68 -2.14 10.57
CA ASP A 53 -5.48 -1.42 10.96
C ASP A 53 -5.82 0.05 11.24
N ARG A 54 -4.92 0.75 11.95
CA ARG A 54 -5.10 2.17 12.31
C ARG A 54 -4.14 3.03 11.51
N ALA A 55 -4.62 4.15 10.99
CA ALA A 55 -3.82 5.18 10.36
C ALA A 55 -3.90 6.48 11.16
N ILE A 56 -2.78 7.19 11.26
CA ILE A 56 -2.70 8.57 11.72
C ILE A 56 -2.37 9.40 10.47
N ILE A 57 -3.14 10.45 10.22
CA ILE A 57 -3.03 11.31 9.03
C ILE A 57 -2.71 12.73 9.51
N VAL A 58 -1.80 13.42 8.81
CA VAL A 58 -1.33 14.79 9.08
C VAL A 58 -1.77 15.70 7.95
#